data_AF-A0AAT9G6A4-F1
#
_entry.id   AF-A0AAT9G6A4-F1
#
_cell.length_a   1.000
_cell.length_b   1.000
_cell.length_c   1.000
_cell.angle_alpha   90.00
_cell.angle_beta   90.00
_cell.angle_gamma   90.00
#
_symmetry.space_group_name_H-M   'P 1'
#
loop_
_entity.id
_entity.type
_entity.pdbx_description
1 polymer ?
#
loop_
_entity_poly.entity_id
_entity_poly.type
_entity_poly.pdbx_seq_one_letter_code
_entity_poly.pdbx_strand_id
1 'polypeptide(L)'
;MKKFSVNCDFGGQMAPFTIYVGQPEPGHHPLHFQDDWLSKQRGGKIPAEVMDAITKLQELANKNNVLLEELCVYALGSAQEEDDKSEKSEESESDNDDQDSNNDVNGETAS
;
A
#
# COMPACT_ATOMS: atom_id res chain seq x y z
N MET A 1 -6.13 -1.16 -21.71
CA MET A 1 -5.08 -0.36 -21.04
C MET A 1 -5.73 0.55 -20.00
N LYS A 2 -5.38 0.36 -18.73
CA LYS A 2 -5.90 1.12 -17.58
C LYS A 2 -4.83 2.09 -17.07
N LYS A 3 -5.27 3.16 -16.40
CA LYS A 3 -4.40 4.19 -15.83
C LYS A 3 -4.45 4.09 -14.32
N PHE A 4 -3.29 4.17 -13.67
CA PHE A 4 -3.16 4.13 -12.22
C PHE A 4 -2.29 5.28 -11.75
N SER A 5 -2.62 5.86 -10.60
CA SER A 5 -1.78 6.86 -9.95
C SER A 5 -0.95 6.18 -8.88
N VAL A 6 0.37 6.20 -9.02
CA VAL A 6 1.31 5.65 -8.04
C VAL A 6 2.28 6.73 -7.60
N ASN A 7 2.75 6.67 -6.36
CA ASN A 7 3.80 7.56 -5.91
C ASN A 7 5.13 7.10 -6.51
N CYS A 8 5.79 7.97 -7.29
CA CYS A 8 7.11 7.75 -7.84
C CYS A 8 8.14 8.62 -7.14
N ASP A 9 9.38 8.13 -7.10
CA ASP A 9 10.50 8.85 -6.49
C ASP A 9 11.11 9.82 -7.51
N PHE A 10 11.21 11.10 -7.16
CA PHE A 10 11.87 12.14 -7.95
C PHE A 10 13.08 12.70 -7.18
N GLY A 11 14.11 11.88 -7.00
CA GLY A 11 15.35 12.30 -6.33
C GLY A 11 15.20 12.43 -4.81
N GLY A 12 14.46 11.53 -4.18
CA GLY A 12 14.14 11.50 -2.75
C GLY A 12 12.77 12.10 -2.41
N GLN A 13 12.05 12.64 -3.39
CA GLN A 13 10.70 13.20 -3.19
C GLN A 13 9.65 12.31 -3.85
N MET A 14 8.75 11.75 -3.05
CA MET A 14 7.62 10.98 -3.55
C MET A 14 6.54 11.90 -4.11
N ALA A 15 6.17 11.72 -5.38
CA ALA A 15 5.09 12.46 -6.01
C ALA A 15 4.19 11.54 -6.86
N PRO A 16 2.88 11.83 -6.96
CA PRO A 16 1.96 11.02 -7.75
C PRO A 16 2.29 11.11 -9.24
N PHE A 17 2.40 9.95 -9.88
CA PHE A 17 2.63 9.79 -11.31
C PHE A 17 1.63 8.80 -11.90
N THR A 18 1.10 9.14 -13.08
CA THR A 18 0.17 8.27 -13.79
C THR A 18 0.92 7.24 -14.61
N ILE A 19 0.83 5.97 -14.20
CA ILE A 19 1.29 4.82 -14.97
C ILE A 19 0.15 4.20 -15.78
N TYR A 20 0.51 3.54 -16.86
CA TYR A 20 -0.41 2.86 -17.77
C TYR A 20 -0.12 1.37 -17.73
N VAL A 21 -1.09 0.56 -17.31
CA VAL A 21 -0.94 -0.90 -17.32
C VAL A 21 -1.84 -1.46 -18.40
N GLY A 22 -1.23 -2.17 -19.34
CA GLY A 22 -1.91 -2.91 -20.41
C GLY A 22 -1.42 -4.35 -20.46
N GLN A 23 -1.57 -4.99 -21.62
CA GLN A 23 -0.96 -6.29 -21.87
C GLN A 23 0.51 -6.08 -22.29
N PRO A 24 1.50 -6.48 -21.47
CA PRO A 24 2.89 -6.46 -21.87
C PRO A 24 3.17 -7.50 -22.96
N GLU A 25 4.22 -7.28 -23.76
CA GLU A 25 4.77 -8.36 -24.57
C GLU A 25 5.32 -9.48 -23.69
N PRO A 26 5.27 -10.75 -24.14
CA PRO A 26 5.86 -11.86 -23.40
C PRO A 26 7.34 -11.61 -23.11
N GLY A 27 7.74 -11.77 -21.85
CA GLY A 27 9.13 -11.61 -21.41
C GLY A 27 9.55 -10.18 -21.04
N HIS A 28 8.67 -9.19 -21.15
CA HIS A 28 8.95 -7.82 -20.72
C HIS A 28 8.11 -7.40 -19.51
N HIS A 29 8.71 -6.57 -18.66
CA HIS A 29 8.00 -5.98 -17.52
C HIS A 29 7.04 -4.86 -18.00
N PRO A 30 5.77 -4.82 -17.56
CA PRO A 30 4.75 -3.88 -18.04
C PRO A 30 5.11 -2.40 -17.90
N LEU A 31 5.93 -2.08 -16.88
CA LEU A 31 6.33 -0.73 -16.57
C LEU A 31 7.75 -0.37 -17.04
N HIS A 32 8.49 -1.29 -17.67
CA HIS A 32 9.91 -1.09 -18.00
C HIS A 32 10.16 0.19 -18.81
N PHE A 33 9.42 0.36 -19.90
CA PHE A 33 9.56 1.54 -20.77
C PHE A 33 9.09 2.83 -20.09
N GLN A 34 8.15 2.73 -19.15
CA GLN A 34 7.64 3.89 -18.42
C GLN A 34 8.63 4.35 -17.37
N ASP A 35 9.29 3.42 -16.65
CA ASP A 35 10.37 3.72 -15.72
C ASP A 35 11.57 4.37 -16.44
N ASP A 36 11.99 3.79 -17.57
CA ASP A 36 13.08 4.34 -18.38
C ASP A 36 12.75 5.75 -18.90
N TRP A 37 11.53 5.97 -19.40
CA TRP A 37 11.07 7.29 -19.82
C TRP A 37 10.99 8.28 -18.66
N LEU A 38 10.47 7.86 -17.50
CA LEU A 38 10.33 8.71 -16.31
C LEU A 38 11.71 9.19 -15.82
N SER A 39 12.68 8.29 -15.83
CA SER A 39 14.07 8.56 -15.45
C SER A 39 14.73 9.53 -16.41
N LYS A 40 14.60 9.31 -17.72
CA LYS A 40 15.22 10.16 -18.75
C LYS A 40 14.57 11.54 -18.87
N GLN A 41 13.25 11.62 -18.79
CA GLN A 41 12.52 12.85 -19.12
C GLN A 41 12.20 13.70 -17.89
N ARG A 42 12.01 13.07 -16.74
CA ARG A 42 11.58 13.74 -15.51
C ARG A 42 12.50 13.53 -14.31
N GLY A 43 13.57 12.75 -14.46
CA GLY A 43 14.48 12.42 -13.36
C GLY A 43 13.83 11.61 -12.25
N GLY A 44 12.71 10.94 -12.55
CA GLY A 44 11.98 10.13 -11.59
C GLY A 44 12.17 8.64 -11.80
N LYS A 45 11.88 7.83 -10.79
CA LYS A 45 11.92 6.37 -10.84
C LYS A 45 10.67 5.78 -10.22
N ILE A 46 10.21 4.67 -10.79
CA ILE A 46 9.16 3.87 -10.21
C ILE A 46 9.78 3.06 -9.05
N PRO A 47 9.22 3.11 -7.83
CA PRO A 47 9.73 2.35 -6.70
C PRO A 47 9.75 0.85 -7.01
N ALA A 48 10.76 0.16 -6.48
CA ALA A 48 10.91 -1.30 -6.67
C ALA A 48 9.67 -2.05 -6.18
N GLU A 49 9.05 -1.60 -5.08
CA GLU A 49 7.83 -2.20 -4.53
C GLU A 49 6.67 -2.20 -5.54
N VAL A 50 6.51 -1.11 -6.30
CA VAL A 50 5.47 -1.01 -7.34
C VAL A 50 5.79 -1.94 -8.51
N MET A 51 7.05 -2.01 -8.92
CA MET A 51 7.50 -2.93 -9.98
C MET A 51 7.26 -4.40 -9.57
N ASP A 52 7.63 -4.77 -8.35
CA ASP A 52 7.46 -6.12 -7.81
C ASP A 52 5.98 -6.49 -7.67
N ALA A 53 5.14 -5.56 -7.20
CA ALA A 53 3.70 -5.78 -7.11
C ALA A 53 3.08 -6.07 -8.48
N ILE A 54 3.44 -5.28 -9.51
CA ILE A 54 2.95 -5.49 -10.87
C ILE A 54 3.47 -6.80 -11.46
N THR A 55 4.71 -7.20 -11.16
CA THR A 55 5.27 -8.50 -11.56
C THR A 55 4.44 -9.65 -10.98
N LYS A 56 4.15 -9.62 -9.69
CA LYS A 56 3.32 -10.64 -9.02
C LYS A 56 1.92 -10.72 -9.63
N LEU A 57 1.32 -9.56 -9.93
CA LEU A 57 0.01 -9.50 -10.59
C LEU A 57 0.09 -10.07 -12.02
N GLN A 58 1.17 -9.80 -12.77
CA GLN A 58 1.38 -10.36 -14.10
C GLN A 58 1.49 -11.88 -14.07
N GLU A 59 2.26 -12.44 -13.14
CA GLU A 59 2.37 -13.89 -12.95
C GLU A 59 1.02 -14.53 -12.61
N LEU A 60 0.27 -13.90 -11.70
CA LEU A 60 -1.06 -14.38 -11.31
C LEU A 60 -2.06 -14.29 -12.46
N ALA A 61 -2.00 -13.21 -13.25
CA ALA A 61 -2.81 -13.02 -14.44
C ALA A 61 -2.55 -14.11 -15.49
N ASN A 62 -1.27 -14.38 -15.76
CA ASN A 62 -0.84 -15.44 -16.68
C ASN A 62 -1.30 -16.82 -16.19
N LYS A 63 -1.15 -17.11 -14.89
CA LYS A 63 -1.52 -18.40 -14.28
C LYS A 63 -3.01 -18.69 -14.36
N ASN A 64 -3.85 -17.66 -14.20
CA ASN A 64 -5.31 -17.79 -14.23
C ASN A 64 -5.93 -17.45 -15.59
N ASN A 65 -5.11 -17.13 -16.60
CA ASN A 65 -5.56 -16.72 -17.92
C ASN A 65 -6.50 -15.50 -17.90
N VAL A 66 -6.21 -14.53 -17.03
CA VAL A 66 -6.95 -13.27 -16.91
C VAL A 66 -6.12 -12.09 -17.40
N LEU A 67 -6.79 -10.97 -17.67
CA LEU A 67 -6.11 -9.75 -18.10
C LEU A 67 -5.46 -9.06 -16.90
N LEU A 68 -4.16 -8.75 -17.01
CA LEU A 68 -3.41 -8.02 -15.97
C LEU A 68 -4.11 -6.73 -15.56
N GLU A 69 -4.61 -5.96 -16.54
CA GLU A 69 -5.27 -4.68 -16.28
C GLU A 69 -6.53 -4.81 -15.42
N GLU A 70 -7.31 -5.88 -15.60
CA GLU A 70 -8.50 -6.16 -14.78
C GLU A 70 -8.10 -6.62 -13.38
N LEU A 71 -7.06 -7.44 -13.28
CA LEU A 71 -6.53 -7.90 -11.99
C LEU A 71 -5.92 -6.75 -11.17
N CYS A 72 -5.24 -5.80 -11.80
CA CYS A 72 -4.75 -4.60 -11.13
C CYS A 72 -5.89 -3.71 -10.62
N VAL A 73 -6.96 -3.53 -11.40
CA VAL A 73 -8.16 -2.80 -10.94
C VAL A 73 -8.78 -3.49 -9.74
N TYR A 74 -8.89 -4.82 -9.78
CA TYR A 74 -9.42 -5.61 -8.67
C TYR A 74 -8.55 -5.45 -7.41
N ALA A 75 -7.22 -5.65 -7.51
CA ALA A 75 -6.31 -5.55 -6.37
C ALA A 75 -6.31 -4.15 -5.73
N LEU A 76 -6.39 -3.10 -6.53
CA LEU A 76 -6.44 -1.72 -6.05
C LEU A 76 -7.82 -1.33 -5.49
N GLY A 77 -8.89 -1.88 -6.04
CA GLY A 77 -10.24 -1.73 -5.49
C GLY A 77 -10.40 -2.40 -4.13
N SER A 78 -9.82 -3.59 -3.96
CA SER A 78 -9.83 -4.31 -2.68
C SER A 78 -8.95 -3.65 -1.61
N ALA A 79 -7.85 -2.98 -1.99
CA ALA A 79 -7.01 -2.23 -1.05
C ALA A 79 -7.77 -1.06 -0.37
N GLN A 80 -8.74 -0.44 -1.05
CA GLN A 80 -9.58 0.60 -0.45
C GLN A 80 -10.59 0.05 0.58
N GLU A 81 -10.92 -1.24 0.52
CA GLU A 81 -11.81 -1.88 1.51
C GLU A 81 -11.06 -2.40 2.75
N GLU A 82 -9.74 -2.57 2.66
CA GLU A 82 -8.90 -3.05 3.77
C GLU A 82 -8.37 -1.91 4.67
N ASP A 83 -8.20 -0.69 4.15
CA ASP A 83 -7.83 0.50 4.96
C ASP A 83 -8.93 0.92 5.96
N ASP A 84 -10.20 0.53 5.74
CA ASP A 84 -11.29 0.72 6.71
C ASP A 84 -11.24 -0.30 7.87
N LYS A 85 -10.29 -1.24 7.86
CA LYS A 85 -10.17 -2.31 8.87
C LYS A 85 -8.77 -2.45 9.48
N SER A 86 -7.94 -1.42 9.40
CA SER A 86 -6.65 -1.35 10.11
C SER A 86 -6.42 -0.04 10.86
N GLU A 87 -7.46 0.58 11.39
CA GLU A 87 -7.37 1.36 12.63
C GLU A 87 -7.95 0.52 13.78
N LYS A 88 -7.08 -0.24 14.47
CA LYS A 88 -7.11 -0.48 15.92
C LYS A 88 -6.17 -1.62 16.31
N SER A 89 -4.94 -1.25 16.65
CA SER A 89 -4.22 -1.87 17.76
C SER A 89 -3.08 -0.94 18.15
N GLU A 90 -3.42 -0.03 19.04
CA GLU A 90 -2.52 0.51 20.06
C GLU A 90 -1.90 -0.68 20.80
N GLU A 91 -0.58 -0.70 20.93
CA GLU A 91 0.06 -1.35 22.07
C GLU A 91 1.22 -0.47 22.53
N SER A 92 0.86 0.44 23.44
CA SER A 92 1.77 1.05 24.39
C SER A 92 2.31 -0.05 25.30
N GLU A 93 3.61 -0.34 25.20
CA GLU A 93 4.31 -1.21 26.13
C GLU A 93 4.24 -0.63 27.55
N SER A 94 3.68 -1.44 28.44
CA SER A 94 3.61 -1.22 29.88
C SER A 94 4.97 -1.53 30.50
N ASP A 95 5.46 -0.65 31.36
CA ASP A 95 6.46 -1.01 32.36
C ASP A 95 5.85 -0.83 33.76
N ASN A 96 6.04 -1.86 34.57
CA ASN A 96 5.34 -2.10 35.82
C ASN A 96 5.92 -1.30 37.00
N ASP A 97 5.07 -1.10 37.99
CA ASP A 97 5.20 -1.62 39.36
C ASP A 97 5.13 -0.63 40.53
N ASP A 98 4.40 -1.16 41.52
CA ASP A 98 4.44 -0.95 42.96
C ASP A 98 3.79 0.28 43.66
N GLN A 99 2.84 -0.11 44.54
CA GLN A 99 2.50 0.41 45.87
C GLN A 99 1.61 1.66 45.95
N ASP A 100 0.66 1.78 46.87
CA ASP A 100 0.45 1.11 48.15
C ASP A 100 -1.04 1.28 48.57
N SER A 101 -1.50 0.31 49.35
CA SER A 101 -2.61 0.30 50.31
C SER A 101 -3.35 1.63 50.59
N ASN A 102 -4.68 1.61 50.56
CA ASN A 102 -5.46 1.37 51.78
C ASN A 102 -6.98 1.47 51.57
N ASN A 103 -7.61 0.67 52.41
CA ASN A 103 -9.02 0.43 52.67
C ASN A 103 -9.78 1.67 53.21
N ASP A 104 -11.09 1.48 53.35
CA ASP A 104 -12.10 2.29 54.09
C ASP A 104 -12.91 3.30 53.26
N VAL A 105 -14.15 2.98 52.87
CA VAL A 105 -15.42 2.92 53.65
C VAL A 105 -16.07 4.29 53.89
N ASN A 106 -17.40 4.29 53.68
CA ASN A 106 -18.43 5.32 53.88
C ASN A 106 -18.80 6.06 52.59
N GLY A 107 -20.02 5.95 52.04
CA GLY A 107 -21.31 5.85 52.71
C GLY A 107 -21.97 7.22 52.72
N GLU A 108 -23.00 7.40 51.90
CA GLU A 108 -24.14 8.31 52.08
C GLU A 108 -23.88 9.80 52.40
N THR A 109 -24.37 10.71 51.55
CA THR A 109 -25.60 11.49 51.86
C THR A 109 -25.95 12.45 50.73
N ALA A 110 -27.26 12.60 50.54
CA ALA A 110 -27.93 13.43 49.57
C ALA A 110 -28.23 14.83 50.13
N SER A 111 -28.53 15.73 49.18
CA SER A 111 -29.15 17.07 49.29
C SER A 111 -28.22 18.26 49.42
#